data_AF-A0A0J5WCE0-F1
#
_entry.id   AF-A0A0J5WCE0-F1
#
_cell.length_a   1.000
_cell.length_b   1.000
_cell.length_c   1.000
_cell.angle_alpha   90.00
_cell.angle_beta   90.00
_cell.angle_gamma   90.00
#
_symmetry.space_group_name_H-M   'P 1'
#
loop_
_entity.id
_entity.type
_entity.pdbx_description
1 polymer ?
#
loop_
_entity_poly.entity_id
_entity_poly.type
_entity_poly.pdbx_seq_one_letter_code
_entity_poly.pdbx_strand_id
1 'polypeptide(L)' 'MENKVIELDVREDLKNKLEPFQKIMSAIAELDIDDVFILHAPFKPIPLFGVLKAKGFEYKAEEIEKKHWKVIFTKRGTS' A
#
# COMPACT_ATOMS: atom_id res chain seq x y z
N MET A 1 -12.09 -14.88 12.14
CA MET A 1 -11.92 -13.69 11.32
C MET A 1 -10.64 -13.93 10.54
N GLU A 2 -10.77 -14.14 9.23
CA GLU A 2 -9.60 -14.30 8.36
C GLU A 2 -9.19 -12.91 7.90
N ASN A 3 -8.04 -12.44 8.35
CA ASN A 3 -7.49 -11.17 7.93
C ASN A 3 -7.00 -11.32 6.50
N LYS A 4 -7.56 -10.53 5.59
CA LYS A 4 -7.18 -10.53 4.17
C LYS A 4 -5.85 -9.81 4.02
N VAL A 5 -4.94 -10.43 3.30
CA VAL A 5 -3.67 -9.80 2.90
C VAL A 5 -3.69 -9.60 1.40
N ILE A 6 -3.67 -8.35 0.96
CA ILE A 6 -3.58 -7.99 -0.46
C ILE A 6 -2.16 -7.49 -0.74
N GLU A 7 -1.45 -8.17 -1.63
CA GLU A 7 -0.13 -7.74 -2.09
C GLU A 7 -0.22 -7.17 -3.51
N LEU A 8 0.38 -5.99 -3.73
CA LEU A 8 0.41 -5.31 -5.02
C LEU A 8 1.83 -4.83 -5.32
N ASP A 9 2.38 -5.30 -6.44
CA ASP A 9 3.63 -4.80 -6.98
C ASP A 9 3.37 -3.80 -8.10
N VAL A 10 3.89 -2.59 -7.92
CA VAL A 10 3.72 -1.48 -8.86
C VAL A 10 5.04 -1.05 -9.50
N ARG A 11 6.12 -1.81 -9.27
CA ARG A 11 7.44 -1.52 -9.83
C ARG A 11 7.40 -1.63 -11.36
N GLU A 12 6.71 -2.64 -11.86
CA GLU A 12 6.51 -2.83 -13.30
C GLU A 12 5.60 -1.77 -13.90
N ASP A 13 4.49 -1.41 -13.24
CA ASP A 13 3.62 -0.32 -13.69
C ASP A 13 4.41 0.98 -13.86
N LEU A 14 5.17 1.38 -12.83
CA LEU A 14 5.99 2.59 -12.86
C LEU A 14 7.10 2.52 -13.90
N LYS A 15 7.70 1.34 -14.12
CA LYS A 15 8.69 1.12 -15.18
C LYS A 15 8.09 1.31 -16.57
N ASN A 16 6.83 0.92 -16.77
CA ASN A 16 6.08 1.05 -18.01
C ASN A 16 5.38 2.42 -18.16
N LYS A 17 5.63 3.38 -17.27
CA LYS A 17 4.93 4.68 -17.20
C LYS A 17 3.41 4.56 -17.02
N LEU A 18 2.95 3.47 -16.43
CA LEU A 18 1.57 3.27 -16.02
C LEU A 18 1.37 3.90 -14.64
N GLU A 19 0.17 4.43 -14.39
CA GLU A 19 -0.20 5.00 -13.09
C GLU A 19 -0.81 3.93 -12.17
N PRO A 20 -0.09 3.41 -11.16
CA PRO A 20 -0.62 2.40 -10.26
C PRO A 20 -1.53 2.96 -9.17
N PHE A 21 -1.66 4.29 -9.06
CA PHE A 21 -2.41 4.94 -7.98
C PHE A 21 -3.86 4.45 -7.92
N GLN A 22 -4.53 4.37 -9.07
CA GLN A 22 -5.90 3.87 -9.14
C GLN A 22 -6.03 2.41 -8.70
N LYS A 23 -5.09 1.54 -9.13
CA LYS A 23 -5.05 0.13 -8.68
C LYS A 23 -4.90 0.02 -7.16
N ILE A 24 -4.02 0.83 -6.58
CA ILE A 24 -3.82 0.88 -5.13
C ILE A 24 -5.12 1.31 -4.43
N MET A 25 -5.78 2.37 -4.93
CA MET A 25 -7.04 2.87 -4.37
C MET A 25 -8.18 1.85 -4.46
N SER A 26 -8.25 1.06 -5.55
CA SER A 26 -9.21 -0.04 -5.66
C SER A 26 -8.90 -1.16 -4.68
N ALA A 27 -7.63 -1.59 -4.58
CA ALA A 27 -7.22 -2.66 -3.67
C ALA A 27 -7.53 -2.33 -2.20
N ILE A 28 -7.23 -1.11 -1.76
CA ILE A 28 -7.52 -0.68 -0.39
C ILE A 28 -9.02 -0.47 -0.11
N ALA A 29 -9.83 -0.25 -1.15
CA ALA A 29 -11.27 -0.08 -1.00
C ALA A 29 -11.96 -1.41 -0.67
N GLU A 30 -11.34 -2.53 -1.04
CA GLU A 30 -11.80 -3.89 -0.70
C GLU A 30 -11.28 -4.38 0.66
N LEU A 31 -10.47 -3.58 1.38
CA LEU A 31 -9.91 -3.95 2.68
C LEU A 31 -10.85 -3.53 3.82
N ASP A 32 -11.09 -4.48 4.71
CA ASP A 32 -11.82 -4.29 5.94
C ASP A 32 -10.88 -4.02 7.13
N ILE A 33 -11.46 -3.79 8.30
CA ILE A 33 -10.68 -3.56 9.53
C ILE A 33 -9.82 -4.79 9.83
N ASP A 34 -8.57 -4.57 10.25
CA ASP A 34 -7.55 -5.61 10.51
C ASP A 34 -6.93 -6.25 9.25
N ASP A 35 -7.42 -5.90 8.06
CA ASP A 35 -6.78 -6.32 6.81
C ASP A 35 -5.46 -5.60 6.55
N VAL A 36 -4.61 -6.28 5.79
CA VAL A 36 -3.25 -5.86 5.48
C VAL A 36 -3.09 -5.67 3.98
N PHE A 37 -2.45 -4.57 3.58
CA PHE A 37 -2.08 -4.30 2.20
C PHE A 37 -0.60 -4.06 2.06
N ILE A 38 0.05 -4.87 1.23
CA ILE A 38 1.49 -4.84 1.02
C ILE A 38 1.75 -4.26 -0.37
N LEU A 39 2.41 -3.10 -0.43
CA LEU A 39 2.76 -2.40 -1.64
C LEU A 39 4.26 -2.50 -1.90
N HIS A 40 4.62 -2.99 -3.09
CA HIS A 40 5.99 -3.03 -3.57
C HIS A 40 6.21 -1.91 -4.58
N ALA A 41 7.06 -0.95 -4.23
CA ALA A 41 7.33 0.23 -5.06
C ALA A 41 8.84 0.40 -5.30
N PRO A 42 9.25 1.03 -6.41
CA PRO A 42 10.66 1.24 -6.70
C PRO A 42 11.27 2.40 -5.89
N PHE A 43 10.42 3.17 -5.21
CA PHE A 43 10.77 4.29 -4.33
C PHE A 43 9.71 4.46 -3.25
N LYS A 44 10.02 5.23 -2.21
CA LYS A 44 9.12 5.51 -1.09
C LYS A 44 7.90 6.33 -1.53
N PRO A 45 6.66 5.82 -1.45
CA PRO A 45 5.47 6.51 -1.93
C PRO A 45 4.93 7.51 -0.90
N ILE A 46 5.71 8.56 -0.63
CA ILE A 46 5.39 9.64 0.33
C ILE A 46 3.97 10.21 0.16
N PRO A 47 3.49 10.58 -1.05
CA PRO A 47 2.14 11.12 -1.19
C PRO A 47 1.04 10.12 -0.79
N LEU A 48 1.29 8.82 -0.97
CA LEU A 48 0.32 7.77 -0.64
C LEU A 48 0.11 7.65 0.87
N PHE A 49 1.16 7.88 1.67
CA PHE A 49 1.10 7.78 3.13
C PHE A 49 0.12 8.78 3.73
N GLY A 50 0.10 10.02 3.22
CA GLY A 50 -0.85 11.04 3.68
C GLY A 50 -2.30 10.67 3.37
N VAL A 51 -2.54 10.17 2.16
CA VAL A 51 -3.88 9.74 1.70
C VAL A 51 -4.40 8.58 2.55
N LEU A 52 -3.56 7.58 2.81
CA LEU A 52 -3.96 6.39 3.56
C LEU A 52 -4.11 6.67 5.05
N LYS A 53 -3.24 7.51 5.62
CA LYS A 53 -3.40 7.99 7.01
C LYS A 53 -4.72 8.72 7.21
N ALA A 54 -5.14 9.56 6.25
CA ALA A 54 -6.43 10.25 6.31
C ALA A 54 -7.63 9.28 6.22
N LYS A 55 -7.45 8.09 5.64
CA LYS A 55 -8.45 7.00 5.60
C LYS A 55 -8.43 6.08 6.82
N GLY A 56 -7.59 6.36 7.83
CA GLY A 56 -7.47 5.53 9.03
C GLY A 56 -6.55 4.31 8.86
N PHE A 57 -5.67 4.32 7.85
CA PHE A 57 -4.66 3.28 7.70
C PHE A 57 -3.36 3.67 8.40
N GLU A 58 -2.78 2.72 9.11
CA GLU A 58 -1.40 2.78 9.53
C GLU A 58 -0.50 2.21 8.43
N TYR A 59 0.75 2.65 8.39
CA TYR A 59 1.72 2.18 7.40
C TYR A 59 3.10 1.96 8.01
N LYS A 60 3.82 0.98 7.46
CA LYS A 60 5.21 0.68 7.76
C LYS A 60 5.97 0.51 6.44
N ALA A 61 6.90 1.42 6.18
CA ALA A 61 7.72 1.38 4.97
C ALA A 61 9.14 0.92 5.32
N GLU A 62 9.64 -0.08 4.60
CA GLU A 62 10.97 -0.65 4.75
C GLU A 62 11.64 -0.75 3.38
N GLU A 63 12.90 -0.30 3.29
CA GLU A 63 13.71 -0.53 2.09
C GLU A 63 14.33 -1.92 2.21
N ILE A 64 13.91 -2.83 1.34
CA ILE A 64 14.38 -4.21 1.35
C ILE A 64 15.50 -4.43 0.32
N GLU A 65 15.57 -3.61 -0.72
CA GLU A 65 16.67 -3.61 -1.69
C GLU A 65 16.82 -2.24 -2.38
N LYS A 66 17.91 -2.05 -3.12
CA LYS A 66 18.16 -0.85 -3.92
C LYS A 66 17.05 -0.68 -4.97
N LYS A 67 16.25 0.38 -4.82
CA LYS A 67 15.01 0.62 -5.61
C LYS A 67 13.92 -0.43 -5.36
N HIS A 68 13.85 -0.96 -4.14
CA HIS A 68 12.75 -1.82 -3.72
C HIS A 68 12.32 -1.46 -2.30
N TRP A 69 11.18 -0.79 -2.24
CA TRP A 69 10.49 -0.44 -1.02
C TRP A 69 9.30 -1.37 -0.83
N LYS A 70 9.23 -1.99 0.35
CA LYS A 70 8.07 -2.72 0.83
C LYS A 70 7.31 -1.84 1.80
N VAL A 71 6.05 -1.54 1.50
CA VAL A 71 5.18 -0.78 2.40
C VAL A 71 4.01 -1.63 2.81
N ILE A 72 3.84 -1.80 4.11
CA ILE A 72 2.75 -2.55 4.70
C ILE A 72 1.76 -1.54 5.25
N PHE A 73 0.52 -1.59 4.80
CA PHE A 73 -0.60 -0.80 5.26
C PHE A 73 -1.53 -1.69 6.06
N THR A 74 -2.05 -1.19 7.17
CA THR A 74 -2.99 -1.93 8.02
C THR A 74 -4.13 -1.00 8.40
N LYS A 75 -5.37 -1.44 8.15
CA LYS A 75 -6.55 -0.66 8.52
C LYS A 75 -6.86 -0.89 9.99
N ARG A 76 -6.31 -0.04 10.86
CA ARG A 76 -6.75 -0.01 12.26
C ARG A 76 -7.98 0.88 12.32
N GLY A 77 -9.15 0.27 12.49
CA GLY A 77 -10.39 1.01 12.67
C GLY A 77 -10.17 2.08 13.74
N THR A 78 -10.49 3.34 13.43
CA THR A 78 -10.53 4.40 14.44
C THR A 78 -11.54 3.97 15.49
N SER A 79 -11.06 3.58 16.67
CA SER A 79 -11.91 3.35 17.84
C SER A 79 -12.60 4.64 18.27
#